data_AF-A0A9E3I0G3-F1
#
_entry.id   AF-A0A9E3I0G3-F1
#
_cell.length_a   1.000
_cell.length_b   1.000
_cell.length_c   1.000
_cell.angle_alpha   90.00
_cell.angle_beta   90.00
_cell.angle_gamma   90.00
#
_symmetry.space_group_name_H-M   'P 1'
#
loop_
_entity.id
_entity.type
_entity.pdbx_description
1 polymer ?
#
loop_
_entity_poly.entity_id
_entity_poly.type
_entity_poly.pdbx_seq_one_letter_code
_entity_poly.pdbx_strand_id
1 'polypeptide(L)'
;MKFYKRYYIGKILVYVSLWAFLITGHSYEALADNPSGNALRIIPNDEMPIVLDLIGNQVRNNYERIITWSGEIDVKLNKVYTGVAAEEVFIFTDGQGETPEAILQKVEEKITFAFDANKNFVYIDNFREKPSRYFNYITGTDLGNSGSHPYWSTITARPDFLLKVTPQSLDRKENRIIRRKAVKRPSPRKESRTGLYEGIISDPRRMFMPGGGYTWDHLGILIKKINRYGKIEFDGYTLQMEERIKGEIIEYKIIEPSVVSLERSDPNHYIIIAKIFSSQCGFNMIYWEVTTGGGIPLQKFTWEYELINGVFLPKRVVTKHYGSSGEVALEKESTYVNNKLNQTISPETFEYTNLKLKEGDIFIDEILNKEYRYKAATRTLEPVEK
;
A
#
# COMPACT_ATOMS: atom_id res chain seq x y z
N MET A 1 -12.37 8.53 45.33
CA MET A 1 -12.59 7.16 45.81
C MET A 1 -14.09 6.92 45.96
N LYS A 2 -14.75 6.40 44.92
CA LYS A 2 -16.16 5.95 44.98
C LYS A 2 -16.26 4.66 44.16
N PHE A 3 -16.47 3.56 44.88
CA PHE A 3 -16.80 2.25 44.34
C PHE A 3 -18.23 2.28 43.79
N TYR A 4 -18.44 1.80 42.57
CA TYR A 4 -19.77 1.34 42.16
C TYR A 4 -19.72 -0.08 41.59
N LYS A 5 -20.69 -0.84 42.07
CA LYS A 5 -20.84 -2.29 42.05
C LYS A 5 -21.06 -2.84 40.64
N ARG A 6 -20.42 -3.97 40.38
CA ARG A 6 -20.73 -4.91 39.30
C ARG A 6 -22.19 -5.35 39.37
N TYR A 7 -22.90 -5.29 38.25
CA TYR A 7 -24.11 -6.06 38.01
C TYR A 7 -23.86 -7.05 36.87
N TYR A 8 -23.96 -8.33 37.19
CA TYR A 8 -23.97 -9.45 36.27
C TYR A 8 -25.42 -9.94 36.19
N ILE A 9 -26.06 -9.86 35.03
CA ILE A 9 -27.22 -10.70 34.69
C ILE A 9 -27.02 -11.13 33.23
N GLY A 10 -27.04 -12.45 33.03
CA GLY A 10 -26.82 -13.07 31.73
C GLY A 10 -28.11 -13.56 31.04
N LYS A 11 -27.90 -14.00 29.80
CA LYS A 11 -28.75 -14.84 28.91
C LYS A 11 -29.91 -14.12 28.19
N ILE A 12 -30.28 -14.37 26.92
CA ILE A 12 -29.72 -15.12 25.76
C ILE A 12 -30.69 -14.91 24.54
N LEU A 13 -30.18 -15.05 23.31
CA LEU A 13 -30.82 -15.29 21.97
C LEU A 13 -31.81 -14.25 21.35
N VAL A 14 -31.48 -13.60 20.21
CA VAL A 14 -31.55 -13.98 18.77
C VAL A 14 -32.85 -13.54 18.09
N TYR A 15 -32.73 -12.66 17.09
CA TYR A 15 -33.40 -12.85 15.79
C TYR A 15 -32.61 -12.17 14.66
N VAL A 16 -32.47 -12.94 13.59
CA VAL A 16 -31.81 -12.65 12.32
C VAL A 16 -32.80 -11.98 11.37
N SER A 17 -32.34 -10.99 10.61
CA SER A 17 -32.89 -10.75 9.27
C SER A 17 -31.81 -10.14 8.36
N LEU A 18 -31.28 -11.01 7.50
CA LEU A 18 -30.54 -10.73 6.28
C LEU A 18 -31.20 -9.62 5.46
N TRP A 19 -30.40 -8.69 4.94
CA TRP A 19 -30.58 -8.18 3.59
C TRP A 19 -29.26 -8.32 2.84
N ALA A 20 -29.24 -9.29 1.93
CA ALA A 20 -28.14 -9.60 1.05
C ALA A 20 -28.06 -8.54 -0.06
N PHE A 21 -26.91 -7.86 -0.16
CA PHE A 21 -26.41 -7.38 -1.44
C PHE A 21 -25.29 -8.34 -1.87
N LEU A 22 -25.66 -9.26 -2.77
CA LEU A 22 -24.72 -10.05 -3.55
C LEU A 22 -24.02 -9.12 -4.54
N ILE A 23 -22.84 -8.63 -4.16
CA ILE A 23 -21.80 -8.33 -5.14
C ILE A 23 -20.90 -9.58 -5.13
N THR A 24 -20.97 -10.38 -6.18
CA THR A 24 -20.05 -11.50 -6.41
C THR A 24 -18.66 -10.95 -6.69
N GLY A 25 -17.96 -10.51 -5.65
CA GLY A 25 -16.51 -10.54 -5.62
C GLY A 25 -16.13 -11.97 -5.26
N HIS A 26 -15.48 -12.70 -6.17
CA HIS A 26 -14.76 -13.91 -5.82
C HIS A 26 -13.65 -13.54 -4.83
N SER A 27 -13.99 -13.53 -3.56
CA SER A 27 -13.03 -13.61 -2.48
C SER A 27 -12.35 -14.95 -2.66
N TYR A 28 -11.09 -14.96 -3.10
CA TYR A 28 -10.29 -16.17 -3.04
C TYR A 28 -10.17 -16.54 -1.56
N GLU A 29 -10.98 -17.52 -1.13
CA GLU A 29 -10.67 -18.35 0.03
C GLU A 29 -9.41 -19.14 -0.30
N ALA A 30 -8.27 -18.43 -0.24
CA ALA A 30 -6.99 -19.08 -0.13
C ALA A 30 -6.98 -19.75 1.24
N LEU A 31 -7.17 -21.08 1.23
CA LEU A 31 -6.94 -22.04 2.30
C LEU A 31 -8.14 -22.30 3.23
N ALA A 32 -9.14 -23.05 2.77
CA ALA A 32 -9.80 -24.11 3.55
C ALA A 32 -10.86 -24.83 2.70
N ASP A 33 -10.46 -25.45 1.59
CA ASP A 33 -11.13 -26.67 1.15
C ASP A 33 -10.22 -27.37 0.15
N ASN A 34 -10.05 -28.67 0.36
CA ASN A 34 -9.22 -29.53 -0.46
C ASN A 34 -10.17 -30.30 -1.41
N PRO A 35 -10.63 -29.70 -2.53
CA PRO A 35 -11.38 -30.46 -3.50
C PRO A 35 -10.45 -31.53 -4.04
N SER A 36 -10.87 -32.78 -3.85
CA SER A 36 -10.26 -34.00 -4.36
C SER A 36 -9.89 -33.83 -5.84
N GLY A 37 -8.61 -33.62 -6.13
CA GLY A 37 -8.10 -33.41 -7.49
C GLY A 37 -6.85 -32.53 -7.64
N ASN A 38 -6.45 -31.79 -6.60
CA ASN A 38 -5.23 -30.95 -6.69
C ASN A 38 -3.98 -31.74 -6.30
N ALA A 39 -3.03 -31.89 -7.22
CA ALA A 39 -1.70 -32.43 -6.91
C ALA A 39 -0.88 -31.34 -6.19
N LEU A 40 -0.56 -31.57 -4.92
CA LEU A 40 0.39 -30.77 -4.14
C LEU A 40 1.74 -31.49 -4.12
N ARG A 41 2.79 -30.84 -4.59
CA ARG A 41 4.17 -31.36 -4.59
C ARG A 41 5.05 -30.45 -3.72
N ILE A 42 5.77 -31.03 -2.77
CA ILE A 42 6.84 -30.31 -2.07
C ILE A 42 8.06 -30.30 -2.98
N ILE A 43 8.61 -29.12 -3.28
CA ILE A 43 9.78 -28.95 -4.13
C ILE A 43 11.04 -29.30 -3.32
N PRO A 44 11.86 -30.27 -3.77
CA PRO A 44 13.15 -30.58 -3.16
C PRO A 44 14.12 -29.39 -3.17
N ASN A 45 15.02 -29.31 -2.18
CA ASN A 45 15.95 -28.17 -2.03
C ASN A 45 16.88 -27.97 -3.24
N ASP A 46 17.24 -29.04 -3.95
CA ASP A 46 18.06 -29.02 -5.15
C ASP A 46 17.29 -28.51 -6.39
N GLU A 47 15.97 -28.68 -6.42
CA GLU A 47 15.09 -28.11 -7.45
C GLU A 47 14.72 -26.64 -7.17
N MET A 48 14.69 -26.22 -5.89
CA MET A 48 14.25 -24.86 -5.51
C MET A 48 14.95 -23.73 -6.29
N PRO A 49 16.29 -23.71 -6.46
CA PRO A 49 16.95 -22.64 -7.20
C PRO A 49 16.40 -22.43 -8.62
N ILE A 50 16.07 -23.53 -9.31
CA ILE A 50 15.54 -23.49 -10.69
C ILE A 50 14.14 -22.86 -10.71
N VAL A 51 13.28 -23.25 -9.76
CA VAL A 51 11.92 -22.71 -9.68
C VAL A 51 11.93 -21.25 -9.23
N LEU A 52 12.79 -20.87 -8.28
CA LEU A 52 12.96 -19.49 -7.85
C LEU A 52 13.46 -18.61 -9.00
N ASP A 53 14.38 -19.10 -9.83
CA ASP A 53 14.89 -18.39 -11.01
C ASP A 53 13.80 -18.23 -12.08
N LEU A 54 13.01 -19.28 -12.34
CA LEU A 54 11.84 -19.21 -13.21
C LEU A 54 10.87 -18.10 -12.77
N ILE A 55 10.46 -18.10 -11.50
CA ILE A 55 9.54 -17.08 -10.96
C ILE A 55 10.19 -15.69 -11.07
N GLY A 56 11.44 -15.56 -10.62
CA GLY A 56 12.16 -14.28 -10.63
C GLY A 56 12.27 -13.67 -12.03
N ASN A 57 12.64 -14.48 -13.02
CA ASN A 57 12.75 -14.06 -14.41
C ASN A 57 11.39 -13.67 -15.00
N GLN A 58 10.32 -14.41 -14.73
CA GLN A 58 8.99 -14.09 -15.25
C GLN A 58 8.44 -12.79 -14.65
N VAL A 59 8.57 -12.59 -13.33
CA VAL A 59 8.16 -11.34 -12.67
C VAL A 59 8.97 -10.16 -13.18
N ARG A 60 10.29 -10.32 -13.31
CA ARG A 60 11.19 -9.28 -13.83
C ARG A 60 10.83 -8.91 -15.28
N ASN A 61 10.66 -9.90 -16.14
CA ASN A 61 10.28 -9.69 -17.54
C ASN A 61 8.93 -8.98 -17.67
N ASN A 62 7.97 -9.29 -16.79
CA ASN A 62 6.71 -8.57 -16.74
C ASN A 62 6.92 -7.08 -16.39
N TYR A 63 7.72 -6.80 -15.35
CA TYR A 63 8.00 -5.43 -14.90
C TYR A 63 8.79 -4.61 -15.94
N GLU A 64 9.83 -5.18 -16.54
CA GLU A 64 10.70 -4.48 -17.50
C GLU A 64 9.96 -4.09 -18.81
N ARG A 65 8.81 -4.71 -19.08
CA ARG A 65 7.94 -4.34 -20.21
C ARG A 65 7.09 -3.09 -19.93
N ILE A 66 7.11 -2.56 -18.71
CA ILE A 66 6.42 -1.32 -18.32
C ILE A 66 7.35 -0.13 -18.58
N ILE A 67 7.19 0.51 -19.73
CA ILE A 67 7.96 1.69 -20.14
C ILE A 67 7.28 2.96 -19.63
N THR A 68 5.98 3.08 -19.86
CA THR A 68 5.13 4.13 -19.30
C THR A 68 3.88 3.51 -18.71
N TRP A 69 3.40 4.05 -17.59
CA TRP A 69 2.14 3.62 -17.01
C TRP A 69 1.45 4.80 -16.34
N SER A 70 0.18 4.98 -16.67
CA SER A 70 -0.69 5.99 -16.07
C SER A 70 -2.07 5.42 -15.80
N GLY A 71 -2.80 6.05 -14.88
CA GLY A 71 -4.12 5.61 -14.49
C GLY A 71 -4.60 6.29 -13.23
N GLU A 72 -5.59 5.67 -12.60
CA GLU A 72 -6.18 6.12 -11.35
C GLU A 72 -6.25 4.96 -10.36
N ILE A 73 -6.21 5.28 -9.07
CA ILE A 73 -6.37 4.32 -7.98
C ILE A 73 -7.47 4.84 -7.06
N ASP A 74 -8.55 4.09 -6.95
CA ASP A 74 -9.57 4.28 -5.93
C ASP A 74 -9.10 3.56 -4.66
N VAL A 75 -8.89 4.30 -3.58
CA VAL A 75 -8.37 3.77 -2.32
C VAL A 75 -9.42 3.89 -1.23
N LYS A 76 -9.65 2.78 -0.53
CA LYS A 76 -10.43 2.72 0.72
C LYS A 76 -9.51 2.28 1.84
N LEU A 77 -9.49 3.04 2.93
CA LEU A 77 -8.68 2.75 4.09
C LEU A 77 -9.53 2.75 5.35
N ASN A 78 -9.42 1.66 6.12
CA ASN A 78 -9.92 1.52 7.47
C ASN A 78 -8.71 1.45 8.40
N LYS A 79 -8.66 2.27 9.43
CA LYS A 79 -7.59 2.24 10.43
C LYS A 79 -8.14 2.39 11.83
N VAL A 80 -7.74 1.48 12.70
CA VAL A 80 -8.08 1.48 14.13
C VAL A 80 -6.92 2.12 14.89
N TYR A 81 -7.25 3.13 15.69
CA TYR A 81 -6.34 3.80 16.60
C TYR A 81 -6.71 3.40 18.02
N THR A 82 -5.71 3.11 18.85
CA THR A 82 -5.87 2.74 20.26
C THR A 82 -4.89 3.53 21.13
N GLY A 83 -5.18 3.64 22.43
CA GLY A 83 -4.32 4.33 23.40
C GLY A 83 -4.01 5.78 22.99
N VAL A 84 -2.74 6.19 23.12
CA VAL A 84 -2.29 7.56 22.77
C VAL A 84 -2.65 7.95 21.34
N ALA A 85 -2.60 7.01 20.39
CA ALA A 85 -2.93 7.30 19.01
C ALA A 85 -4.44 7.57 18.81
N ALA A 86 -5.31 7.02 19.66
CA ALA A 86 -6.74 7.36 19.68
C ALA A 86 -6.94 8.79 20.22
N GLU A 87 -6.24 9.16 21.29
CA GLU A 87 -6.28 10.52 21.86
C GLU A 87 -5.84 11.58 20.83
N GLU A 88 -4.73 11.32 20.12
CA GLU A 88 -4.23 12.20 19.07
C GLU A 88 -5.19 12.35 17.89
N VAL A 89 -5.97 11.31 17.58
CA VAL A 89 -6.95 11.36 16.47
C VAL A 89 -8.26 12.01 16.90
N PHE A 90 -8.65 11.87 18.16
CA PHE A 90 -9.93 12.37 18.68
C PHE A 90 -10.07 13.90 18.53
N ILE A 91 -8.96 14.65 18.62
CA ILE A 91 -8.95 16.11 18.41
C ILE A 91 -9.37 16.54 16.99
N PHE A 92 -9.36 15.62 16.02
CA PHE A 92 -9.81 15.85 14.64
C PHE A 92 -11.24 15.37 14.39
N THR A 93 -11.98 15.05 15.47
CA THR A 93 -13.38 14.67 15.45
C THR A 93 -14.24 15.77 16.06
N ASP A 94 -15.56 15.67 15.92
CA ASP A 94 -16.54 16.54 16.60
C ASP A 94 -16.93 16.00 17.99
N GLY A 95 -16.43 14.81 18.35
CA GLY A 95 -16.69 14.13 19.61
C GLY A 95 -16.35 15.01 20.81
N GLN A 96 -17.19 14.94 21.84
CA GLN A 96 -17.03 15.66 23.09
C GLN A 96 -16.88 14.69 24.26
N GLY A 97 -16.16 15.11 25.31
CA GLY A 97 -15.97 14.32 26.52
C GLY A 97 -14.73 13.42 26.48
N GLU A 98 -14.82 12.26 27.14
CA GLU A 98 -13.72 11.31 27.23
C GLU A 98 -13.41 10.67 25.87
N THR A 99 -12.12 10.51 25.58
CA THR A 99 -11.66 9.84 24.35
C THR A 99 -12.07 8.36 24.40
N PRO A 100 -12.68 7.82 23.33
CA PRO A 100 -12.91 6.38 23.21
C PRO A 100 -11.62 5.58 23.29
N GLU A 101 -11.68 4.37 23.88
CA GLU A 101 -10.54 3.45 23.95
C GLU A 101 -9.96 3.12 22.55
N ALA A 102 -10.84 3.03 21.55
CA ALA A 102 -10.48 2.78 20.17
C ALA A 102 -11.32 3.63 19.20
N ILE A 103 -10.66 4.18 18.18
CA ILE A 103 -11.28 5.00 17.13
C ILE A 103 -11.02 4.37 15.77
N LEU A 104 -12.08 4.11 15.01
CA LEU A 104 -12.00 3.69 13.62
C LEU A 104 -12.08 4.90 12.69
N GLN A 105 -11.02 5.12 11.92
CA GLN A 105 -11.00 6.06 10.81
C GLN A 105 -11.32 5.32 9.50
N LYS A 106 -12.23 5.88 8.71
CA LYS A 106 -12.49 5.48 7.32
C LYS A 106 -12.10 6.61 6.37
N VAL A 107 -11.34 6.28 5.34
CA VAL A 107 -10.87 7.20 4.30
C VAL A 107 -11.19 6.63 2.93
N GLU A 108 -11.68 7.50 2.05
CA GLU A 108 -11.84 7.24 0.62
C GLU A 108 -11.04 8.30 -0.15
N GLU A 109 -10.04 7.89 -0.93
CA GLU A 109 -9.19 8.79 -1.69
C GLU A 109 -9.01 8.30 -3.13
N LYS A 110 -8.77 9.23 -4.05
CA LYS A 110 -8.44 8.97 -5.44
C LYS A 110 -7.00 9.39 -5.70
N ILE A 111 -6.25 8.55 -6.38
CA ILE A 111 -4.87 8.82 -6.76
C ILE A 111 -4.78 8.77 -8.28
N THR A 112 -4.54 9.89 -8.95
CA THR A 112 -4.15 9.87 -10.37
C THR A 112 -2.63 9.74 -10.44
N PHE A 113 -2.12 8.88 -11.30
CA PHE A 113 -0.68 8.69 -11.44
C PHE A 113 -0.23 8.58 -12.90
N ALA A 114 1.05 8.88 -13.10
CA ALA A 114 1.75 8.66 -14.34
C ALA A 114 3.23 8.43 -14.03
N PHE A 115 3.88 7.49 -14.70
CA PHE A 115 5.34 7.39 -14.67
C PHE A 115 5.92 7.00 -16.02
N ASP A 116 7.17 7.40 -16.21
CA ASP A 116 8.04 7.06 -17.35
C ASP A 116 9.29 6.39 -16.77
N ALA A 117 9.44 5.08 -17.02
CA ALA A 117 10.53 4.27 -16.49
C ALA A 117 11.89 4.69 -17.05
N ASN A 118 11.95 5.01 -18.35
CA ASN A 118 13.19 5.37 -19.04
C ASN A 118 13.77 6.68 -18.50
N LYS A 119 12.91 7.65 -18.22
CA LYS A 119 13.32 8.94 -17.64
C LYS A 119 13.33 8.93 -16.11
N ASN A 120 12.79 7.88 -15.50
CA ASN A 120 12.48 7.79 -14.08
C ASN A 120 11.65 8.99 -13.59
N PHE A 121 10.62 9.38 -14.34
CA PHE A 121 9.70 10.45 -13.95
C PHE A 121 8.47 9.87 -13.29
N VAL A 122 7.98 10.51 -12.23
CA VAL A 122 6.77 10.12 -11.50
C VAL A 122 5.90 11.34 -11.26
N TYR A 123 4.61 11.19 -11.52
CA TYR A 123 3.56 12.14 -11.18
C TYR A 123 2.50 11.41 -10.37
N ILE A 124 2.08 12.02 -9.27
CA ILE A 124 1.01 11.54 -8.40
C ILE A 124 0.14 12.73 -7.99
N ASP A 125 -1.16 12.60 -8.12
CA ASP A 125 -2.14 13.54 -7.62
C ASP A 125 -3.08 12.81 -6.66
N ASN A 126 -2.90 13.03 -5.36
CA ASN A 126 -3.78 12.47 -4.34
C ASN A 126 -4.89 13.47 -4.05
N PHE A 127 -6.14 13.02 -4.13
CA PHE A 127 -7.30 13.84 -3.84
C PHE A 127 -8.28 13.08 -2.95
N ARG A 128 -8.73 13.77 -1.90
CA ARG A 128 -9.77 13.28 -1.00
C ARG A 128 -10.96 14.25 -1.07
N GLU A 129 -12.00 13.81 -1.77
CA GLU A 129 -13.21 14.61 -1.96
C GLU A 129 -14.00 14.77 -0.66
N LYS A 130 -14.10 13.69 0.12
CA LYS A 130 -14.85 13.64 1.37
C LYS A 130 -13.92 13.70 2.58
N PRO A 131 -14.33 14.29 3.71
CA PRO A 131 -13.57 14.16 4.95
C PRO A 131 -13.44 12.70 5.38
N SER A 132 -12.42 12.42 6.21
CA SER A 132 -12.36 11.14 6.93
C SER A 132 -13.61 10.97 7.79
N ARG A 133 -14.10 9.75 7.96
CA ARG A 133 -15.18 9.45 8.91
C ARG A 133 -14.58 8.76 10.13
N TYR A 134 -14.95 9.19 11.33
CA TYR A 134 -14.44 8.65 12.57
C TYR A 134 -15.57 8.03 13.38
N PHE A 135 -15.33 6.85 13.94
CA PHE A 135 -16.30 6.13 14.75
C PHE A 135 -15.64 5.67 16.04
N ASN A 136 -16.37 5.69 17.14
CA ASN A 136 -16.02 4.87 18.30
C ASN A 136 -16.05 3.41 17.84
N TYR A 137 -14.91 2.73 17.90
CA TYR A 137 -14.76 1.40 17.32
C TYR A 137 -15.60 0.35 18.06
N ILE A 138 -15.84 0.55 19.36
CA ILE A 138 -16.58 -0.39 20.21
C ILE A 138 -18.08 -0.18 20.07
N THR A 139 -18.55 1.07 20.18
CA THR A 139 -20.00 1.37 20.17
C THR A 139 -20.56 1.62 18.78
N GLY A 140 -19.71 1.87 17.78
CA GLY A 140 -20.11 2.26 16.43
C GLY A 140 -20.61 3.71 16.31
N THR A 141 -20.56 4.49 17.39
CA THR A 141 -21.02 5.89 17.40
C THR A 141 -20.17 6.74 16.45
N ASP A 142 -20.81 7.50 15.57
CA ASP A 142 -20.14 8.48 14.71
C ASP A 142 -19.60 9.63 15.56
N LEU A 143 -18.31 9.93 15.40
CA LEU A 143 -17.61 10.99 16.13
C LEU A 143 -17.52 12.29 15.32
N GLY A 144 -18.03 12.31 14.09
CA GLY A 144 -17.91 13.47 13.18
C GLY A 144 -16.49 13.72 12.69
N ASN A 145 -16.23 14.88 12.09
CA ASN A 145 -14.93 15.30 11.59
C ASN A 145 -14.78 16.82 11.71
N SER A 146 -13.84 17.25 12.56
CA SER A 146 -13.46 18.66 12.73
C SER A 146 -12.16 19.01 11.99
N GLY A 147 -11.57 18.03 11.30
CA GLY A 147 -10.34 18.12 10.54
C GLY A 147 -10.45 18.93 9.25
N SER A 148 -9.29 19.17 8.64
CA SER A 148 -9.18 19.97 7.42
C SER A 148 -9.60 19.16 6.19
N HIS A 149 -10.59 19.67 5.43
CA HIS A 149 -11.04 19.10 4.17
C HIS A 149 -11.30 20.20 3.11
N PRO A 150 -11.16 19.92 1.79
CA PRO A 150 -10.73 18.66 1.21
C PRO A 150 -9.21 18.46 1.35
N TYR A 151 -8.75 17.21 1.32
CA TYR A 151 -7.32 16.92 1.24
C TYR A 151 -6.89 16.80 -0.21
N TRP A 152 -5.76 17.39 -0.54
CA TRP A 152 -5.17 17.32 -1.87
C TRP A 152 -3.66 17.39 -1.76
N SER A 153 -2.93 16.63 -2.57
CA SER A 153 -1.48 16.70 -2.64
C SER A 153 -0.99 16.17 -3.98
N THR A 154 -0.34 17.03 -4.76
CA THR A 154 0.34 16.63 -5.99
C THR A 154 1.84 16.52 -5.77
N ILE A 155 2.45 15.49 -6.35
CA ILE A 155 3.88 15.25 -6.32
C ILE A 155 4.33 14.99 -7.76
N THR A 156 5.40 15.65 -8.17
CA THR A 156 6.15 15.37 -9.39
C THR A 156 7.60 15.13 -9.01
N ALA A 157 8.14 13.97 -9.37
CA ALA A 157 9.50 13.57 -9.04
C ALA A 157 10.27 13.23 -10.31
N ARG A 158 11.46 13.82 -10.41
CA ARG A 158 12.42 13.66 -11.50
C ARG A 158 13.83 13.49 -10.92
N PRO A 159 14.80 13.01 -11.72
CA PRO A 159 16.16 12.81 -11.23
C PRO A 159 16.80 14.10 -10.70
N ASP A 160 16.40 15.25 -11.22
CA ASP A 160 16.91 16.57 -10.88
C ASP A 160 16.13 17.27 -9.75
N PHE A 161 14.82 17.03 -9.61
CA PHE A 161 14.02 17.66 -8.57
C PHE A 161 12.84 16.83 -8.06
N LEU A 162 12.38 17.18 -6.86
CA LEU A 162 11.07 16.82 -6.33
C LEU A 162 10.23 18.08 -6.17
N LEU A 163 9.03 18.05 -6.71
CA LEU A 163 8.06 19.13 -6.65
C LEU A 163 6.82 18.63 -5.93
N LYS A 164 6.52 19.23 -4.79
CA LYS A 164 5.36 18.88 -3.96
C LYS A 164 4.45 20.07 -3.82
N VAL A 165 3.14 19.86 -4.00
CA VAL A 165 2.12 20.88 -3.82
C VAL A 165 1.15 20.45 -2.74
N THR A 166 0.90 21.35 -1.80
CA THR A 166 -0.05 21.14 -0.71
C THR A 166 -0.97 22.35 -0.55
N PRO A 167 -2.19 22.16 -0.04
CA PRO A 167 -3.03 23.25 0.43
C PRO A 167 -2.28 24.08 1.46
N GLN A 168 -2.31 25.39 1.30
CA GLN A 168 -1.79 26.34 2.28
C GLN A 168 -2.92 26.91 3.14
N SER A 169 -4.09 27.16 2.53
CA SER A 169 -5.28 27.61 3.24
C SER A 169 -6.55 27.02 2.65
N LEU A 170 -7.53 26.81 3.53
CA LEU A 170 -8.83 26.21 3.23
C LEU A 170 -9.94 27.16 3.68
N ASP A 171 -10.96 27.30 2.84
CA ASP A 171 -12.25 27.84 3.24
C ASP A 171 -13.06 26.70 3.85
N ARG A 172 -13.24 26.73 5.18
CA ARG A 172 -13.99 25.70 5.90
C ARG A 172 -15.50 25.77 5.64
N LYS A 173 -16.04 26.96 5.32
CA LYS A 173 -17.47 27.13 5.07
C LYS A 173 -17.85 26.57 3.70
N GLU A 174 -17.02 26.88 2.71
CA GLU A 174 -17.25 26.46 1.32
C GLU A 174 -16.56 25.14 0.95
N ASN A 175 -15.86 24.53 1.91
CA ASN A 175 -15.11 23.28 1.72
C ASN A 175 -14.20 23.33 0.47
N ARG A 176 -13.36 24.35 0.37
CA ARG A 176 -12.47 24.52 -0.80
C ARG A 176 -11.08 25.04 -0.45
N ILE A 177 -10.12 24.66 -1.28
CA ILE A 177 -8.74 25.17 -1.20
C ILE A 177 -8.69 26.59 -1.77
N ILE A 178 -8.30 27.55 -0.92
CA ILE A 178 -8.15 28.96 -1.30
C ILE A 178 -6.77 29.19 -1.91
N ARG A 179 -5.71 28.73 -1.24
CA ARG A 179 -4.32 28.88 -1.68
C ARG A 179 -3.56 27.58 -1.60
N ARG A 180 -2.63 27.39 -2.53
CA ARG A 180 -1.66 26.30 -2.57
C ARG A 180 -0.24 26.83 -2.41
N LYS A 181 0.61 25.93 -1.95
CA LYS A 181 2.05 26.12 -1.91
C LYS A 181 2.71 24.97 -2.65
N ALA A 182 3.43 25.29 -3.72
CA ALA A 182 4.35 24.39 -4.40
C ALA A 182 5.77 24.60 -3.86
N VAL A 183 6.47 23.50 -3.61
CA VAL A 183 7.88 23.51 -3.19
C VAL A 183 8.67 22.59 -4.10
N LYS A 184 9.56 23.17 -4.89
CA LYS A 184 10.56 22.46 -5.68
C LYS A 184 11.86 22.38 -4.89
N ARG A 185 12.37 21.17 -4.71
CA ARG A 185 13.62 20.89 -3.99
C ARG A 185 14.50 19.95 -4.80
N PRO A 186 15.81 19.85 -4.52
CA PRO A 186 16.65 18.82 -5.11
C PRO A 186 16.00 17.45 -4.91
N SER A 187 16.12 16.58 -5.92
CA SER A 187 15.52 15.25 -5.84
C SER A 187 16.02 14.51 -4.60
N PRO A 188 15.14 13.86 -3.81
CA PRO A 188 15.58 13.08 -2.68
C PRO A 188 16.49 11.95 -3.15
N ARG A 189 17.27 11.39 -2.23
CA ARG A 189 18.08 10.21 -2.54
C ARG A 189 17.15 9.11 -3.04
N LYS A 190 17.61 8.37 -4.05
CA LYS A 190 16.94 7.14 -4.45
C LYS A 190 17.09 6.13 -3.32
N GLU A 191 16.01 5.43 -2.99
CA GLU A 191 16.07 4.27 -2.11
C GLU A 191 17.06 3.26 -2.70
N SER A 192 18.11 2.91 -1.94
CA SER A 192 19.22 2.10 -2.45
C SER A 192 18.79 0.73 -2.96
N ARG A 193 17.71 0.18 -2.40
CA ARG A 193 17.17 -1.15 -2.77
C ARG A 193 16.22 -1.12 -3.95
N THR A 194 15.59 0.01 -4.23
CA THR A 194 14.42 0.06 -5.12
C THR A 194 14.59 1.05 -6.27
N GLY A 195 15.52 2.01 -6.14
CA GLY A 195 15.67 3.11 -7.09
C GLY A 195 14.50 4.11 -7.07
N LEU A 196 13.49 3.90 -6.22
CA LEU A 196 12.33 4.78 -6.08
C LEU A 196 12.73 6.06 -5.33
N TYR A 197 11.95 7.12 -5.52
CA TYR A 197 12.12 8.35 -4.78
C TYR A 197 11.68 8.17 -3.33
N GLU A 198 12.57 8.49 -2.39
CA GLU A 198 12.30 8.42 -0.97
C GLU A 198 11.12 9.34 -0.59
N GLY A 199 10.26 8.85 0.32
CA GLY A 199 9.12 9.60 0.86
C GLY A 199 7.88 9.64 -0.03
N ILE A 200 7.91 9.04 -1.24
CA ILE A 200 6.73 8.93 -2.11
C ILE A 200 6.00 7.60 -1.85
N ILE A 201 5.14 7.59 -0.84
CA ILE A 201 4.44 6.37 -0.39
C ILE A 201 3.39 5.90 -1.41
N SER A 202 2.77 6.84 -2.14
CA SER A 202 1.79 6.55 -3.21
C SER A 202 2.43 6.17 -4.56
N ASP A 203 3.74 5.88 -4.56
CA ASP A 203 4.52 5.18 -5.60
C ASP A 203 3.76 4.04 -6.31
N PRO A 204 3.14 4.15 -7.51
CA PRO A 204 2.50 3.00 -8.14
C PRO A 204 3.53 2.01 -8.70
N ARG A 205 4.81 2.05 -8.33
CA ARG A 205 5.77 0.96 -8.58
C ARG A 205 5.97 0.11 -7.33
N ARG A 206 5.59 0.62 -6.15
CA ARG A 206 5.78 -0.05 -4.86
C ARG A 206 5.00 -1.36 -4.73
N MET A 207 3.91 -1.54 -5.48
CA MET A 207 3.14 -2.79 -5.40
C MET A 207 3.87 -4.01 -5.99
N PHE A 208 4.91 -3.82 -6.81
CA PHE A 208 5.80 -4.88 -7.27
C PHE A 208 6.89 -5.23 -6.24
N MET A 209 6.89 -4.55 -5.10
CA MET A 209 7.97 -4.55 -4.11
C MET A 209 7.47 -4.76 -2.67
N PRO A 210 6.60 -5.76 -2.39
CA PRO A 210 6.17 -6.02 -1.02
C PRO A 210 7.39 -6.36 -0.14
N GLY A 211 7.54 -5.66 0.98
CA GLY A 211 8.66 -5.86 1.92
C GLY A 211 9.93 -5.05 1.63
N GLY A 212 9.89 -4.05 0.72
CA GLY A 212 10.96 -3.04 0.60
C GLY A 212 12.13 -3.42 -0.34
N GLY A 213 11.86 -4.25 -1.34
CA GLY A 213 12.80 -4.63 -2.40
C GLY A 213 12.08 -5.29 -3.57
N TYR A 214 12.74 -5.41 -4.72
CA TYR A 214 12.14 -6.11 -5.86
C TYR A 214 12.06 -7.60 -5.57
N THR A 215 10.95 -8.20 -5.99
CA THR A 215 10.70 -9.63 -5.78
C THR A 215 11.84 -10.49 -6.35
N TRP A 216 12.27 -10.26 -7.60
CA TRP A 216 13.33 -11.04 -8.24
C TRP A 216 14.69 -10.90 -7.55
N ASP A 217 15.02 -9.72 -7.01
CA ASP A 217 16.27 -9.52 -6.26
C ASP A 217 16.26 -10.36 -4.97
N HIS A 218 15.11 -10.39 -4.28
CA HIS A 218 14.92 -11.24 -3.11
C HIS A 218 15.04 -12.73 -3.44
N LEU A 219 14.40 -13.19 -4.51
CA LEU A 219 14.52 -14.58 -4.97
C LEU A 219 15.98 -14.93 -5.34
N GLY A 220 16.70 -14.01 -5.99
CA GLY A 220 18.13 -14.17 -6.28
C GLY A 220 18.99 -14.29 -5.01
N ILE A 221 18.65 -13.60 -3.92
CA ILE A 221 19.31 -13.76 -2.62
C ILE A 221 19.04 -15.15 -2.04
N LEU A 222 17.81 -15.66 -2.14
CA LEU A 222 17.47 -17.01 -1.70
C LEU A 222 18.25 -18.08 -2.49
N ILE A 223 18.30 -17.97 -3.83
CA ILE A 223 19.11 -18.85 -4.69
C ILE A 223 20.57 -18.88 -4.23
N LYS A 224 21.18 -17.70 -4.00
CA LYS A 224 22.57 -17.61 -3.53
C LYS A 224 22.77 -18.29 -2.17
N LYS A 225 21.81 -18.14 -1.24
CA LYS A 225 21.87 -18.81 0.07
C LYS A 225 21.75 -20.32 -0.06
N ILE A 226 20.81 -20.82 -0.87
CA ILE A 226 20.62 -22.26 -1.10
C ILE A 226 21.88 -22.87 -1.73
N ASN A 227 22.43 -22.23 -2.78
CA ASN A 227 23.63 -22.73 -3.43
C ASN A 227 24.85 -22.74 -2.50
N ARG A 228 24.92 -21.82 -1.53
CA ARG A 228 26.05 -21.71 -0.60
C ARG A 228 25.94 -22.66 0.60
N TYR A 229 24.74 -22.85 1.13
CA TYR A 229 24.52 -23.53 2.42
C TYR A 229 23.67 -24.80 2.30
N GLY A 230 23.14 -25.10 1.11
CA GLY A 230 22.16 -26.17 0.90
C GLY A 230 20.81 -25.78 1.50
N LYS A 231 20.38 -26.53 2.50
CA LYS A 231 19.10 -26.30 3.17
C LYS A 231 19.17 -25.04 4.04
N ILE A 232 18.20 -24.14 3.90
CA ILE A 232 18.02 -23.02 4.83
C ILE A 232 17.12 -23.47 5.97
N GLU A 233 17.73 -23.70 7.14
CA GLU A 233 17.02 -24.04 8.37
C GLU A 233 17.64 -23.34 9.57
N PHE A 234 16.82 -23.02 10.57
CA PHE A 234 17.27 -22.60 11.88
C PHE A 234 16.16 -22.85 12.90
N ASP A 235 16.54 -23.37 14.06
CA ASP A 235 15.65 -23.52 15.21
C ASP A 235 14.34 -24.29 14.89
N GLY A 236 14.45 -25.29 14.01
CA GLY A 236 13.33 -26.13 13.55
C GLY A 236 12.52 -25.57 12.38
N TYR A 237 12.69 -24.29 12.04
CA TYR A 237 12.07 -23.68 10.86
C TYR A 237 12.91 -23.94 9.63
N THR A 238 12.27 -24.31 8.52
CA THR A 238 12.91 -24.64 7.26
C THR A 238 12.28 -23.82 6.13
N LEU A 239 13.09 -23.31 5.21
CA LEU A 239 12.58 -22.78 3.94
C LEU A 239 11.87 -23.91 3.18
N GLN A 240 10.60 -23.72 2.87
CA GLN A 240 9.81 -24.69 2.14
C GLN A 240 9.24 -24.07 0.87
N MET A 241 9.07 -24.91 -0.14
CA MET A 241 8.42 -24.53 -1.38
C MET A 241 7.44 -25.62 -1.80
N GLU A 242 6.22 -25.21 -2.10
CA GLU A 242 5.14 -26.08 -2.54
C GLU A 242 4.74 -25.68 -3.95
N GLU A 243 4.50 -26.67 -4.80
CA GLU A 243 3.91 -26.54 -6.12
C GLU A 243 2.50 -27.12 -6.08
N ARG A 244 1.53 -26.35 -6.58
CA ARG A 244 0.14 -26.76 -6.68
C ARG A 244 -0.31 -26.61 -8.12
N ILE A 245 -0.81 -27.71 -8.69
CA ILE A 245 -1.35 -27.73 -10.04
C ILE A 245 -2.88 -27.79 -9.97
N LYS A 246 -3.55 -26.84 -10.62
CA LYS A 246 -5.01 -26.71 -10.73
C LYS A 246 -5.39 -26.56 -12.21
N GLY A 247 -5.61 -27.69 -12.89
CA GLY A 247 -5.77 -27.68 -14.35
C GLY A 247 -4.49 -27.19 -15.03
N GLU A 248 -4.58 -26.10 -15.80
CA GLU A 248 -3.44 -25.45 -16.48
C GLU A 248 -2.71 -24.42 -15.59
N ILE A 249 -3.22 -24.16 -14.39
CA ILE A 249 -2.65 -23.17 -13.47
C ILE A 249 -1.64 -23.86 -12.56
N ILE A 250 -0.44 -23.28 -12.49
CA ILE A 250 0.63 -23.67 -11.57
C ILE A 250 0.80 -22.55 -10.55
N GLU A 251 0.65 -22.88 -9.28
CA GLU A 251 0.93 -21.99 -8.15
C GLU A 251 2.16 -22.47 -7.40
N TYR A 252 3.08 -21.55 -7.11
CA TYR A 252 4.22 -21.80 -6.24
C TYR A 252 4.05 -21.04 -4.93
N LYS A 253 4.06 -21.76 -3.81
CA LYS A 253 4.05 -21.18 -2.47
C LYS A 253 5.45 -21.29 -1.86
N ILE A 254 6.01 -20.18 -1.42
CA ILE A 254 7.30 -20.11 -0.72
C ILE A 254 7.02 -19.76 0.73
N ILE A 255 7.53 -20.56 1.67
CA ILE A 255 7.46 -20.32 3.12
C ILE A 255 8.88 -20.08 3.61
N GLU A 256 9.19 -18.82 3.90
CA GLU A 256 10.52 -18.37 4.28
C GLU A 256 10.54 -17.97 5.76
N PRO A 257 11.29 -18.67 6.61
CA PRO A 257 11.51 -18.22 7.97
C PRO A 257 12.58 -17.12 8.00
N SER A 258 12.44 -16.15 8.89
CA SER A 258 13.48 -15.17 9.24
C SER A 258 13.54 -14.93 10.75
N VAL A 259 14.73 -14.57 11.24
CA VAL A 259 14.96 -14.20 12.65
C VAL A 259 14.85 -12.68 12.79
N VAL A 260 14.04 -12.20 13.74
CA VAL A 260 13.91 -10.76 14.04
C VAL A 260 14.59 -10.36 15.35
N SER A 261 14.83 -11.30 16.27
CA SER A 261 15.60 -11.07 17.49
C SER A 261 16.68 -12.14 17.67
N LEU A 262 17.90 -11.70 18.02
CA LEU A 262 19.03 -12.61 18.26
C LEU A 262 18.89 -13.41 19.56
N GLU A 263 17.99 -13.01 20.47
CA GLU A 263 17.76 -13.74 21.73
C GLU A 263 17.17 -15.14 21.48
N ARG A 264 16.36 -15.31 20.42
CA ARG A 264 15.86 -16.61 19.93
C ARG A 264 15.15 -17.49 20.97
N SER A 265 14.76 -16.92 22.10
CA SER A 265 14.14 -17.58 23.25
C SER A 265 12.62 -17.76 23.12
N ASP A 266 11.95 -17.04 22.21
CA ASP A 266 10.50 -17.02 22.05
C ASP A 266 10.12 -17.24 20.57
N PRO A 267 9.04 -17.98 20.25
CA PRO A 267 8.56 -18.12 18.87
C PRO A 267 8.29 -16.79 18.14
N ASN A 268 7.96 -15.72 18.87
CA ASN A 268 7.78 -14.38 18.33
C ASN A 268 9.08 -13.66 17.98
N HIS A 269 10.24 -14.23 18.33
CA HIS A 269 11.55 -13.80 17.82
C HIS A 269 11.82 -14.24 16.37
N TYR A 270 10.88 -14.98 15.79
CA TYR A 270 10.88 -15.41 14.41
C TYR A 270 9.69 -14.82 13.66
N ILE A 271 9.87 -14.59 12.37
CA ILE A 271 8.79 -14.31 11.43
C ILE A 271 8.79 -15.37 10.34
N ILE A 272 7.60 -15.76 9.91
CA ILE A 272 7.37 -16.67 8.81
C ILE A 272 6.70 -15.88 7.70
N ILE A 273 7.31 -15.89 6.52
CA ILE A 273 6.85 -15.15 5.36
C ILE A 273 6.32 -16.15 4.33
N ALA A 274 5.02 -16.13 4.08
CA ALA A 274 4.39 -16.95 3.04
C ALA A 274 4.12 -16.11 1.79
N LYS A 275 4.54 -16.61 0.62
CA LYS A 275 4.36 -15.95 -0.68
C LYS A 275 3.72 -16.92 -1.66
N ILE A 276 2.73 -16.50 -2.45
CA ILE A 276 2.17 -17.33 -3.53
C ILE A 276 2.31 -16.59 -4.86
N PHE A 277 2.85 -17.31 -5.85
CA PHE A 277 3.02 -16.88 -7.23
C PHE A 277 2.18 -17.77 -8.14
N SER A 278 1.52 -17.20 -9.15
CA SER A 278 0.61 -17.96 -10.02
C SER A 278 0.92 -17.78 -11.50
N SER A 279 1.02 -18.88 -12.24
CA SER A 279 1.21 -18.87 -13.69
C SER A 279 0.08 -18.14 -14.43
N GLN A 280 -1.14 -18.16 -13.88
CA GLN A 280 -2.29 -17.41 -14.41
C GLN A 280 -2.05 -15.90 -14.46
N CYS A 281 -1.16 -15.40 -13.60
CA CYS A 281 -0.76 -13.99 -13.53
C CYS A 281 0.70 -13.79 -13.98
N GLY A 282 1.23 -14.65 -14.87
CA GLY A 282 2.61 -14.55 -15.35
C GLY A 282 3.64 -14.75 -14.23
N PHE A 283 3.31 -15.60 -13.25
CA PHE A 283 4.05 -15.81 -12.01
C PHE A 283 4.24 -14.57 -11.14
N ASN A 284 3.44 -13.51 -11.33
CA ASN A 284 3.37 -12.42 -10.36
C ASN A 284 2.83 -12.91 -9.00
N MET A 285 3.24 -12.23 -7.94
CA MET A 285 2.81 -12.53 -6.58
C MET A 285 1.33 -12.18 -6.38
N ILE A 286 0.53 -13.15 -5.96
CA ILE A 286 -0.90 -12.99 -5.67
C ILE A 286 -1.20 -12.96 -4.17
N TYR A 287 -0.25 -13.42 -3.35
CA TYR A 287 -0.37 -13.49 -1.90
C TYR A 287 0.98 -13.25 -1.22
N TRP A 288 0.95 -12.50 -0.13
CA TRP A 288 2.08 -12.32 0.78
C TRP A 288 1.54 -12.17 2.20
N GLU A 289 2.10 -12.91 3.13
CA GLU A 289 1.72 -12.85 4.54
C GLU A 289 2.95 -12.97 5.41
N VAL A 290 2.96 -12.22 6.50
CA VAL A 290 3.97 -12.29 7.54
C VAL A 290 3.28 -12.62 8.84
N THR A 291 3.67 -13.73 9.44
CA THR A 291 3.25 -14.14 10.78
C THR A 291 4.45 -14.22 11.71
N THR A 292 4.24 -14.18 13.02
CA THR A 292 5.27 -14.60 13.98
C THR A 292 5.45 -16.11 13.93
N GLY A 293 6.54 -16.64 14.48
CA GLY A 293 6.69 -18.09 14.68
C GLY A 293 5.60 -18.69 15.58
N GLY A 294 4.99 -17.88 16.46
CA GLY A 294 3.80 -18.24 17.24
C GLY A 294 2.47 -18.21 16.45
N GLY A 295 2.50 -17.85 15.16
CA GLY A 295 1.33 -17.83 14.27
C GLY A 295 0.50 -16.54 14.32
N ILE A 296 0.96 -15.49 15.01
CA ILE A 296 0.25 -14.21 15.07
C ILE A 296 0.45 -13.48 13.74
N PRO A 297 -0.62 -13.11 13.00
CA PRO A 297 -0.47 -12.35 11.77
C PRO A 297 0.06 -10.95 12.07
N LEU A 298 0.99 -10.48 11.25
CA LEU A 298 1.54 -9.12 11.33
C LEU A 298 1.10 -8.30 10.12
N GLN A 299 1.18 -8.91 8.93
CA GLN A 299 0.82 -8.25 7.68
C GLN A 299 0.30 -9.26 6.65
N LYS A 300 -0.61 -8.81 5.79
CA LYS A 300 -1.16 -9.62 4.70
C LYS A 300 -1.46 -8.76 3.48
N PHE A 301 -1.09 -9.24 2.30
CA PHE A 301 -1.31 -8.58 1.03
C PHE A 301 -1.89 -9.59 0.05
N THR A 302 -2.88 -9.17 -0.72
CA THR A 302 -3.47 -9.95 -1.81
C THR A 302 -3.57 -9.09 -3.06
N TRP A 303 -3.19 -9.65 -4.20
CA TRP A 303 -3.23 -8.97 -5.49
C TRP A 303 -4.16 -9.69 -6.45
N GLU A 304 -4.95 -8.91 -7.17
CA GLU A 304 -5.63 -9.31 -8.40
C GLU A 304 -4.98 -8.55 -9.55
N TYR A 305 -4.79 -9.22 -10.68
CA TYR A 305 -4.15 -8.63 -11.87
C TYR A 305 -5.13 -8.56 -13.05
N GLU A 306 -4.84 -7.65 -13.97
CA GLU A 306 -5.38 -7.64 -15.32
C GLU A 306 -4.24 -7.69 -16.34
N LEU A 307 -4.51 -8.30 -17.50
CA LEU A 307 -3.54 -8.40 -18.59
C LEU A 307 -3.81 -7.29 -19.60
N ILE A 308 -2.90 -6.32 -19.70
CA ILE A 308 -2.99 -5.20 -20.65
C ILE A 308 -1.78 -5.27 -21.58
N ASN A 309 -2.03 -5.39 -22.89
CA ASN A 309 -0.96 -5.50 -23.91
C ASN A 309 0.10 -6.55 -23.57
N GLY A 310 -0.34 -7.68 -23.01
CA GLY A 310 0.50 -8.80 -22.61
C GLY A 310 1.32 -8.58 -21.33
N VAL A 311 1.10 -7.52 -20.58
CA VAL A 311 1.73 -7.24 -19.28
C VAL A 311 0.67 -7.30 -18.18
N PHE A 312 0.97 -8.02 -17.10
CA PHE A 312 0.12 -8.08 -15.93
C PHE A 312 0.32 -6.83 -15.08
N LEU A 313 -0.75 -6.05 -14.94
CA LEU A 313 -0.82 -4.89 -14.05
C LEU A 313 -1.77 -5.17 -12.89
N PRO A 314 -1.51 -4.60 -11.70
CA PRO A 314 -2.42 -4.69 -10.58
C PRO A 314 -3.79 -4.10 -10.95
N LYS A 315 -4.84 -4.87 -10.68
CA LYS A 315 -6.24 -4.44 -10.77
C LYS A 315 -6.78 -4.08 -9.38
N ARG A 316 -6.44 -4.90 -8.38
CA ARG A 316 -6.86 -4.69 -6.99
C ARG A 316 -5.78 -5.19 -6.05
N VAL A 317 -5.51 -4.41 -5.00
CA VAL A 317 -4.59 -4.79 -3.94
C VAL A 317 -5.26 -4.55 -2.60
N VAL A 318 -5.30 -5.57 -1.76
CA VAL A 318 -5.76 -5.45 -0.37
C VAL A 318 -4.57 -5.67 0.54
N THR A 319 -4.34 -4.74 1.46
CA THR A 319 -3.28 -4.76 2.45
C THR A 319 -3.89 -4.72 3.84
N LYS A 320 -3.44 -5.60 4.72
CA LYS A 320 -3.84 -5.65 6.12
C LYS A 320 -2.59 -5.59 6.99
N HIS A 321 -2.62 -4.74 8.01
CA HIS A 321 -1.68 -4.76 9.12
C HIS A 321 -2.44 -5.08 10.39
N TYR A 322 -1.83 -5.91 11.22
CA TYR A 322 -2.44 -6.44 12.42
C TYR A 322 -1.80 -5.83 13.66
N GLY A 323 -2.60 -5.63 14.71
CA GLY A 323 -2.13 -5.23 16.03
C GLY A 323 -1.47 -6.40 16.77
N SER A 324 -0.97 -6.14 17.97
CA SER A 324 -0.29 -7.15 18.79
C SER A 324 -1.21 -8.30 19.22
N SER A 325 -2.53 -8.10 19.26
CA SER A 325 -3.52 -9.14 19.58
C SER A 325 -4.07 -9.86 18.33
N GLY A 326 -3.52 -9.59 17.14
CA GLY A 326 -3.89 -10.27 15.89
C GLY A 326 -5.18 -9.73 15.23
N GLU A 327 -5.77 -8.67 15.76
CA GLU A 327 -6.86 -7.92 15.13
C GLU A 327 -6.33 -7.01 14.00
N VAL A 328 -7.18 -6.69 13.02
CA VAL A 328 -6.81 -5.79 11.93
C VAL A 328 -6.76 -4.35 12.44
N ALA A 329 -5.56 -3.78 12.50
CA ALA A 329 -5.33 -2.38 12.87
C ALA A 329 -5.41 -1.44 11.65
N LEU A 330 -5.10 -1.94 10.46
CA LEU A 330 -5.21 -1.19 9.20
C LEU A 330 -5.61 -2.14 8.08
N GLU A 331 -6.61 -1.77 7.29
CA GLU A 331 -6.97 -2.39 6.03
C GLU A 331 -7.00 -1.32 4.94
N LYS A 332 -6.24 -1.52 3.87
CA LYS A 332 -6.20 -0.65 2.70
C LYS A 332 -6.56 -1.47 1.47
N GLU A 333 -7.63 -1.10 0.79
CA GLU A 333 -8.01 -1.61 -0.51
C GLU A 333 -7.69 -0.56 -1.57
N SER A 334 -6.98 -0.94 -2.62
CA SER A 334 -6.58 -0.09 -3.74
C SER A 334 -7.04 -0.73 -5.04
N THR A 335 -7.96 -0.09 -5.75
CA THR A 335 -8.48 -0.57 -7.04
C THR A 335 -7.94 0.33 -8.15
N TYR A 336 -7.22 -0.27 -9.08
CA TYR A 336 -6.63 0.43 -10.22
C TYR A 336 -7.64 0.48 -11.34
N VAL A 337 -7.88 1.68 -11.86
CA VAL A 337 -8.84 1.94 -12.92
C VAL A 337 -8.19 2.80 -13.99
N ASN A 338 -8.73 2.73 -15.22
CA ASN A 338 -8.24 3.52 -16.35
C ASN A 338 -6.73 3.32 -16.64
N ASN A 339 -6.21 2.11 -16.43
CA ASN A 339 -4.82 1.77 -16.67
C ASN A 339 -4.45 1.93 -18.15
N LYS A 340 -3.43 2.76 -18.42
CA LYS A 340 -2.85 3.01 -19.74
C LYS A 340 -1.38 2.64 -19.71
N LEU A 341 -1.04 1.58 -20.43
CA LEU A 341 0.31 1.03 -20.50
C LEU A 341 0.99 1.39 -21.83
N ASN A 342 2.25 1.81 -21.75
CA ASN A 342 3.14 2.09 -22.88
C ASN A 342 2.55 3.09 -23.89
N GLN A 343 1.66 3.96 -23.42
CA GLN A 343 1.13 5.10 -24.19
C GLN A 343 2.00 6.34 -23.96
N THR A 344 2.01 7.25 -24.93
CA THR A 344 2.74 8.51 -24.79
C THR A 344 2.13 9.33 -23.65
N ILE A 345 2.97 9.72 -22.68
CA ILE A 345 2.60 10.65 -21.62
C ILE A 345 3.14 12.02 -22.02
N SER A 346 2.29 13.06 -21.95
CA SER A 346 2.73 14.42 -22.25
C SER A 346 3.89 14.81 -21.35
N PRO A 347 4.99 15.41 -21.87
CA PRO A 347 6.06 15.92 -21.03
C PRO A 347 5.56 16.90 -19.97
N GLU A 348 4.54 17.70 -20.29
CA GLU A 348 3.91 18.65 -19.36
C GLU A 348 3.37 17.99 -18.10
N THR A 349 3.01 16.69 -18.13
CA THR A 349 2.54 15.95 -16.96
C THR A 349 3.54 16.00 -15.81
N PHE A 350 4.85 16.07 -16.12
CA PHE A 350 5.95 16.08 -15.17
C PHE A 350 6.55 17.49 -14.97
N GLU A 351 5.81 18.53 -15.32
CA GLU A 351 6.20 19.93 -15.17
C GLU A 351 5.30 20.68 -14.19
N TYR A 352 5.76 21.85 -13.73
CA TYR A 352 5.00 22.65 -12.77
C TYR A 352 3.66 23.15 -13.33
N THR A 353 3.50 23.19 -14.65
CA THR A 353 2.26 23.61 -15.33
C THR A 353 1.10 22.64 -15.09
N ASN A 354 1.39 21.37 -14.75
CA ASN A 354 0.38 20.36 -14.43
C ASN A 354 -0.01 20.32 -12.95
N LEU A 355 0.55 21.21 -12.11
CA LEU A 355 0.30 21.25 -10.67
C LEU A 355 -1.05 21.86 -10.25
N LYS A 356 -1.91 22.23 -11.20
CA LYS A 356 -3.22 22.87 -10.93
C LYS A 356 -3.12 24.10 -10.02
N LEU A 357 -2.01 24.84 -10.10
CA LEU A 357 -1.82 26.10 -9.39
C LEU A 357 -2.81 27.15 -9.92
N LYS A 358 -3.26 28.02 -9.03
CA LYS A 358 -4.17 29.14 -9.31
C LYS A 358 -3.44 30.46 -9.16
N GLU A 359 -4.04 31.52 -9.70
CA GLU A 359 -3.52 32.89 -9.59
C GLU A 359 -3.15 33.22 -8.14
N GLY A 360 -1.91 33.66 -7.93
CA GLY A 360 -1.41 34.07 -6.62
C GLY A 360 -0.93 32.94 -5.70
N ASP A 361 -1.07 31.66 -6.11
CA ASP A 361 -0.46 30.53 -5.39
C ASP A 361 1.06 30.71 -5.29
N ILE A 362 1.64 30.19 -4.21
CA ILE A 362 3.07 30.34 -3.92
C ILE A 362 3.84 29.18 -4.56
N PHE A 363 4.94 29.51 -5.22
CA PHE A 363 5.92 28.54 -5.68
C PHE A 363 7.29 28.87 -5.07
N ILE A 364 7.86 27.95 -4.31
CA ILE A 364 9.20 28.07 -3.75
C ILE A 364 10.13 27.15 -4.51
N ASP A 365 11.18 27.71 -5.10
CA ASP A 365 12.29 26.95 -5.69
C ASP A 365 13.46 26.97 -4.72
N GLU A 366 13.64 25.90 -3.96
CA GLU A 366 14.75 25.75 -3.01
C GLU A 366 16.08 25.49 -3.72
N ILE A 367 16.07 25.05 -4.99
CA ILE A 367 17.30 24.86 -5.79
C ILE A 367 17.86 26.24 -6.18
N LEU A 368 16.99 27.16 -6.58
CA LEU A 368 17.36 28.52 -6.95
C LEU A 368 17.31 29.51 -5.77
N ASN A 369 16.84 29.06 -4.61
CA ASN A 369 16.56 29.89 -3.42
C ASN A 369 15.67 31.11 -3.75
N LYS A 370 14.59 30.89 -4.50
CA LYS A 370 13.66 31.93 -4.98
C LYS A 370 12.21 31.60 -4.64
N GLU A 371 11.43 32.64 -4.38
CA GLU A 371 9.97 32.56 -4.24
C GLU A 371 9.30 33.24 -5.44
N TYR A 372 8.21 32.65 -5.90
CA TYR A 372 7.43 33.13 -7.02
C TYR A 372 5.93 33.11 -6.70
N ARG A 373 5.17 33.95 -7.42
CA ARG A 373 3.72 33.89 -7.52
C ARG A 373 3.33 33.27 -8.86
N TYR A 374 2.40 32.32 -8.82
CA TYR A 374 1.87 31.74 -10.04
C TYR A 374 0.87 32.67 -10.73
N LYS A 375 1.06 32.86 -12.03
CA LYS A 375 0.17 33.62 -12.91
C LYS A 375 -0.66 32.70 -13.77
N ALA A 376 -1.96 32.61 -13.51
CA ALA A 376 -2.85 31.65 -14.16
C ALA A 376 -3.10 31.98 -15.64
N ALA A 377 -3.19 33.29 -15.98
CA ALA A 377 -3.47 33.73 -17.34
C ALA A 377 -2.36 33.34 -18.33
N THR A 378 -1.10 33.40 -17.89
CA THR A 378 0.09 33.13 -18.70
C THR A 378 0.74 31.77 -18.40
N ARG A 379 0.31 31.11 -17.32
CA ARG A 379 0.94 29.88 -16.76
C ARG A 379 2.43 30.08 -16.42
N THR A 380 2.79 31.26 -15.93
CA THR A 380 4.17 31.64 -15.61
C THR A 380 4.39 31.83 -14.11
N LEU A 381 5.65 31.86 -13.70
CA LEU A 381 6.10 32.18 -12.35
C LEU A 381 6.70 33.58 -12.33
N GLU A 382 6.12 34.48 -11.54
CA GLU A 382 6.65 35.83 -11.33
C GLU A 382 7.44 35.90 -10.02
N PRO A 383 8.71 36.34 -10.03
CA PRO A 383 9.49 36.48 -8.80
C PRO A 383 8.80 37.40 -7.79
N VAL A 384 8.83 37.02 -6.52
CA VAL A 384 8.46 37.93 -5.43
C VAL A 384 9.70 38.77 -5.09
N GLU A 385 9.67 40.06 -5.41
CA GLU A 385 10.66 41.01 -4.92
C GLU A 385 10.55 41.08 -3.38
N LYS A 386 11.68 40.88 -2.69
CA LYS A 386 11.75 40.91 -1.23
C LYS A 386 12.14 42.28 -0.73
#